data_AF-A0A161RTJ1-F1
#
_entry.id   AF-A0A161RTJ1-F1
#
_cell.length_a   1.000
_cell.length_b   1.000
_cell.length_c   1.000
_cell.angle_alpha   90.00
_cell.angle_beta   90.00
_cell.angle_gamma   90.00
#
_symmetry.space_group_name_H-M   'P 1'
#
loop_
_entity.id
_entity.type
_entity.pdbx_description
1 polymer ?
#
loop_
_entity_poly.entity_id
_entity_poly.type
_entity_poly.pdbx_seq_one_letter_code
_entity_poly.pdbx_strand_id
1 'polypeptide(L)'
;MNRDETSLHPDTGVTSVMFVERSLNEIRFWSRIMKEHSLFLRLGFRCEDTQLIEEANQFYRLFEHIEQIAYSYTNETDPGQIKRFNSEVQQAATNIWGFKRKILGLILTCKLPGQNNFPLLVDHTSREADYFRKRLIELNEGKLDALPDAIIKENVFFLRIMADHAKFIGHLLDPSERKLVDTARNFSNDFDELMYQAID
;
A
#
# COMPACT_ATOMS: atom_id res chain seq x y z
N MET A 1 -39.29 -18.12 7.65
CA MET A 1 -38.77 -16.81 7.18
C MET A 1 -37.28 -17.02 6.94
N ASN A 2 -36.94 -17.60 5.79
CA ASN A 2 -35.55 -17.89 5.43
C ASN A 2 -34.93 -16.57 4.99
N ARG A 3 -33.97 -16.07 5.78
CA ARG A 3 -33.09 -14.99 5.32
C ARG A 3 -32.07 -15.62 4.40
N ASP A 4 -32.04 -15.12 3.18
CA ASP A 4 -31.02 -15.42 2.17
C ASP A 4 -29.69 -14.83 2.69
N GLU A 5 -28.76 -15.70 3.10
CA GLU A 5 -27.41 -15.32 3.57
C GLU A 5 -26.39 -15.16 2.44
N THR A 6 -26.84 -14.98 1.19
CA THR A 6 -25.96 -14.74 0.04
C THR A 6 -26.09 -13.32 -0.49
N SER A 7 -25.58 -12.35 0.29
CA SER A 7 -25.07 -11.11 -0.31
C SER A 7 -23.81 -10.65 0.41
N LEU A 8 -22.78 -11.52 0.39
CA LEU A 8 -21.43 -11.00 0.43
C LEU A 8 -21.23 -10.15 -0.83
N HIS A 9 -20.59 -9.00 -0.66
CA HIS A 9 -20.36 -7.96 -1.67
C HIS A 9 -20.14 -8.47 -3.10
N PRO A 10 -20.58 -7.70 -4.13
CA PRO A 10 -20.30 -8.05 -5.51
C PRO A 10 -18.80 -8.26 -5.72
N ASP A 11 -18.41 -9.36 -6.38
CA ASP A 11 -17.03 -9.62 -6.78
C ASP A 11 -16.57 -8.50 -7.72
N THR A 12 -15.54 -7.77 -7.31
CA THR A 12 -14.99 -6.60 -8.00
C THR A 12 -13.65 -6.91 -8.68
N GLY A 13 -13.28 -8.19 -8.79
CA GLY A 13 -12.09 -8.65 -9.48
C GLY A 13 -10.81 -8.64 -8.62
N VAL A 14 -10.92 -8.38 -7.32
CA VAL A 14 -9.77 -8.36 -6.38
C VAL A 14 -9.05 -9.71 -6.36
N THR A 15 -9.80 -10.81 -6.46
CA THR A 15 -9.25 -12.18 -6.47
C THR A 15 -9.27 -12.82 -7.86
N SER A 16 -9.48 -12.04 -8.93
CA SER A 16 -9.49 -12.59 -10.29
C SER A 16 -8.16 -13.30 -10.59
N VAL A 17 -8.26 -14.44 -11.27
CA VAL A 17 -7.11 -15.20 -11.78
C VAL A 17 -6.81 -14.86 -13.24
N MET A 18 -7.67 -14.07 -13.89
CA MET A 18 -7.44 -13.60 -15.25
C MET A 18 -6.35 -12.54 -15.27
N PHE A 19 -5.28 -12.80 -16.02
CA PHE A 19 -4.07 -11.96 -16.04
C PHE A 19 -4.35 -10.46 -16.24
N VAL A 20 -5.12 -10.09 -17.27
CA VAL A 20 -5.39 -8.68 -17.59
C VAL A 20 -6.23 -8.02 -16.50
N GLU A 21 -7.36 -8.63 -16.13
CA GLU A 21 -8.27 -8.10 -15.12
C GLU A 21 -7.57 -7.92 -13.78
N ARG A 22 -6.85 -8.94 -13.32
CA ARG A 22 -6.11 -8.88 -12.05
C ARG A 22 -5.00 -7.84 -12.08
N SER A 23 -4.25 -7.73 -13.18
CA SER A 23 -3.22 -6.70 -13.34
C SER A 23 -3.79 -5.29 -13.25
N LEU A 24 -4.91 -5.03 -13.94
CA LEU A 24 -5.56 -3.72 -13.91
C LEU A 24 -6.15 -3.41 -12.53
N ASN A 25 -6.76 -4.39 -11.85
CA ASN A 25 -7.29 -4.21 -10.48
C ASN A 25 -6.16 -3.80 -9.51
N GLU A 26 -5.08 -4.58 -9.48
CA GLU A 26 -3.92 -4.32 -8.61
C GLU A 26 -3.26 -2.98 -8.92
N ILE A 27 -3.03 -2.66 -10.21
CA ILE A 27 -2.41 -1.38 -10.57
C ILE A 27 -3.33 -0.21 -10.22
N ARG A 28 -4.63 -0.26 -10.51
CA ARG A 28 -5.56 0.83 -10.18
C ARG A 28 -5.56 1.12 -8.69
N PHE A 29 -5.63 0.08 -7.86
CA PHE A 29 -5.60 0.23 -6.41
C PHE A 29 -4.24 0.78 -5.92
N TRP A 30 -3.15 0.06 -6.21
CA TRP A 30 -1.85 0.39 -5.61
C TRP A 30 -1.18 1.61 -6.22
N SER A 31 -1.43 1.96 -7.48
CA SER A 31 -0.93 3.22 -8.06
C SER A 31 -1.53 4.42 -7.34
N ARG A 32 -2.83 4.39 -7.05
CA ARG A 32 -3.48 5.41 -6.23
C ARG A 32 -2.88 5.48 -4.83
N ILE A 33 -2.69 4.35 -4.16
CA ILE A 33 -2.05 4.30 -2.84
C ILE A 33 -0.62 4.87 -2.86
N MET A 34 0.21 4.54 -3.86
CA MET A 34 1.56 5.09 -3.98
C MET A 34 1.58 6.59 -4.31
N LYS A 35 0.61 7.07 -5.10
CA LYS A 35 0.38 8.50 -5.31
C LYS A 35 0.07 9.21 -4.00
N GLU A 36 -0.89 8.69 -3.23
CA GLU A 36 -1.30 9.26 -1.94
C GLU A 36 -0.14 9.25 -0.91
N HIS A 37 0.64 8.18 -0.84
CA HIS A 37 1.86 8.15 -0.02
C HIS A 37 2.85 9.25 -0.36
N SER A 38 3.02 9.56 -1.64
CA SER A 38 3.91 10.63 -2.08
C SER A 38 3.46 11.99 -1.53
N LEU A 39 2.14 12.23 -1.49
CA LEU A 39 1.56 13.39 -0.84
C LEU A 39 1.77 13.36 0.69
N PHE A 40 1.47 12.26 1.36
CA PHE A 40 1.55 12.16 2.82
C PHE A 40 2.99 12.33 3.33
N LEU A 41 3.97 11.68 2.69
CA LEU A 41 5.38 11.81 3.04
C LEU A 41 5.87 13.26 2.87
N ARG A 42 5.43 13.92 1.79
CA ARG A 42 5.75 15.33 1.53
C ARG A 42 5.23 16.26 2.63
N LEU A 43 4.04 16.00 3.16
CA LEU A 43 3.46 16.81 4.25
C LEU A 43 4.25 16.70 5.56
N GLY A 44 5.00 15.61 5.76
CA GLY A 44 5.86 15.42 6.93
C GLY A 44 7.28 15.96 6.78
N PHE A 45 7.71 16.42 5.61
CA PHE A 45 9.03 17.02 5.43
C PHE A 45 9.12 18.44 5.97
N ARG A 46 10.34 18.89 6.28
CA ARG A 46 10.60 20.28 6.66
C ARG A 46 10.61 21.13 5.39
N CYS A 47 10.23 22.39 5.50
CA CYS A 47 10.09 23.28 4.33
C CYS A 47 11.42 23.46 3.58
N GLU A 48 12.56 23.37 4.26
CA GLU A 48 13.90 23.48 3.66
C GLU A 48 14.36 22.22 2.91
N ASP A 49 13.71 21.07 3.10
CA ASP A 49 14.06 19.81 2.44
C ASP A 49 13.56 19.75 0.99
N THR A 50 13.83 20.80 0.21
CA THR A 50 13.26 21.02 -1.13
C THR A 50 13.57 19.90 -2.12
N GLN A 51 14.72 19.23 -2.00
CA GLN A 51 15.05 18.06 -2.82
C GLN A 51 14.12 16.87 -2.53
N LEU A 52 13.82 16.58 -1.25
CA LEU A 52 12.90 15.51 -0.87
C LEU A 52 11.45 15.86 -1.26
N ILE A 53 11.06 17.12 -1.10
CA ILE A 53 9.75 17.63 -1.50
C ILE A 53 9.55 17.46 -3.01
N GLU A 54 10.53 17.85 -3.81
CA GLU A 54 10.45 17.75 -5.27
C GLU A 54 10.47 16.29 -5.75
N GLU A 55 11.32 15.45 -5.16
CA GLU A 55 11.35 14.01 -5.45
C GLU A 55 10.00 13.34 -5.12
N ALA A 56 9.36 13.71 -3.99
CA ALA A 56 8.01 13.24 -3.66
C ALA A 56 6.94 13.76 -4.65
N ASN A 57 7.03 15.01 -5.12
CA ASN A 57 6.12 15.54 -6.14
C ASN A 57 6.25 14.79 -7.48
N GLN A 58 7.48 14.39 -7.85
CA GLN A 58 7.71 13.59 -9.06
C GLN A 58 7.08 12.21 -8.94
N PHE A 59 7.22 11.53 -7.79
CA PHE A 59 6.53 10.26 -7.54
C PHE A 59 5.01 10.41 -7.53
N TYR A 60 4.48 11.48 -6.94
CA TYR A 60 3.04 11.78 -6.99
C TYR A 60 2.55 11.84 -8.44
N ARG A 61 3.20 12.64 -9.29
CA ARG A 61 2.80 12.79 -10.71
C ARG A 61 2.98 11.50 -11.50
N LEU A 62 4.04 10.74 -11.22
CA LEU A 62 4.29 9.45 -11.86
C LEU A 62 3.14 8.47 -11.58
N PHE A 63 2.75 8.30 -10.32
CA PHE A 63 1.69 7.37 -9.96
C PHE A 63 0.29 7.89 -10.34
N GLU A 64 0.07 9.20 -10.37
CA GLU A 64 -1.14 9.79 -10.95
C GLU A 64 -1.28 9.46 -12.44
N HIS A 65 -0.18 9.55 -13.19
CA HIS A 65 -0.18 9.18 -14.60
C HIS A 65 -0.41 7.67 -14.81
N ILE A 66 0.24 6.81 -14.00
CA ILE A 66 0.02 5.36 -14.03
C ILE A 66 -1.44 5.01 -13.72
N GLU A 67 -2.03 5.64 -12.71
CA GLU A 67 -3.43 5.45 -12.33
C GLU A 67 -4.36 5.79 -13.52
N GLN A 68 -4.15 6.95 -14.17
CA GLN A 68 -4.92 7.37 -15.33
C GLN A 68 -4.82 6.36 -16.49
N ILE A 69 -3.60 5.88 -16.80
CA ILE A 69 -3.40 4.85 -17.84
C ILE A 69 -4.14 3.57 -17.46
N ALA A 70 -4.03 3.11 -16.22
CA ALA A 70 -4.67 1.87 -15.77
C ALA A 70 -6.20 1.93 -15.85
N TYR A 71 -6.81 3.10 -15.63
CA TYR A 71 -8.24 3.31 -15.83
C TYR A 71 -8.64 3.46 -17.30
N SER A 72 -7.72 3.85 -18.18
CA SER A 72 -7.96 3.89 -19.63
C SER A 72 -7.93 2.51 -20.29
N TYR A 73 -7.21 1.54 -19.72
CA TYR A 73 -7.21 0.16 -20.16
C TYR A 73 -8.47 -0.60 -19.72
N THR A 74 -8.83 -1.62 -20.49
CA THR A 74 -10.00 -2.48 -20.27
C THR A 74 -9.59 -3.95 -20.22
N ASN A 75 -10.51 -4.85 -19.84
CA ASN A 75 -10.28 -6.30 -19.85
C ASN A 75 -10.00 -6.85 -21.27
N GLU A 76 -10.29 -6.08 -22.31
CA GLU A 76 -10.03 -6.40 -23.72
C GLU A 76 -8.65 -5.91 -24.21
N THR A 77 -7.89 -5.21 -23.37
CA THR A 77 -6.56 -4.70 -23.74
C THR A 77 -5.61 -5.86 -24.01
N ASP A 78 -4.77 -5.71 -25.04
CA ASP A 78 -3.80 -6.73 -25.45
C ASP A 78 -2.94 -7.20 -24.24
N PRO A 79 -2.91 -8.52 -23.93
CA PRO A 79 -2.11 -9.03 -22.81
C PRO A 79 -0.61 -8.70 -22.94
N GLY A 80 -0.08 -8.59 -24.16
CA GLY A 80 1.31 -8.18 -24.38
C GLY A 80 1.58 -6.74 -23.95
N GLN A 81 0.63 -5.83 -24.19
CA GLN A 81 0.65 -4.46 -23.69
C GLN A 81 0.58 -4.41 -22.16
N ILE A 82 -0.33 -5.18 -21.54
CA ILE A 82 -0.46 -5.23 -20.08
C ILE A 82 0.81 -5.78 -19.42
N LYS A 83 1.45 -6.80 -20.01
CA LYS A 83 2.71 -7.33 -19.50
C LYS A 83 3.83 -6.28 -19.48
N ARG A 84 3.95 -5.45 -20.52
CA ARG A 84 4.92 -4.35 -20.55
C ARG A 84 4.59 -3.29 -19.50
N PHE A 85 3.31 -2.90 -19.42
CA PHE A 85 2.84 -1.94 -18.44
C PHE A 85 3.11 -2.41 -17.00
N ASN A 86 2.85 -3.68 -16.68
CA ASN A 86 3.19 -4.28 -15.39
C ASN A 86 4.68 -4.12 -15.06
N SER A 87 5.59 -4.37 -16.00
CA SER A 87 7.03 -4.21 -15.79
C SER A 87 7.45 -2.76 -15.55
N GLU A 88 6.84 -1.81 -16.27
CA GLU A 88 7.08 -0.37 -16.07
C GLU A 88 6.61 0.09 -14.69
N VAL A 89 5.39 -0.32 -14.29
CA VAL A 89 4.82 0.01 -12.98
C VAL A 89 5.58 -0.70 -11.84
N GLN A 90 6.06 -1.92 -12.06
CA GLN A 90 6.93 -2.62 -11.12
C GLN A 90 8.24 -1.85 -10.89
N GLN A 91 8.85 -1.28 -11.93
CA GLN A 91 10.02 -0.44 -11.79
C GLN A 91 9.71 0.85 -11.02
N ALA A 92 8.56 1.48 -11.27
CA ALA A 92 8.10 2.64 -10.50
C ALA A 92 7.92 2.31 -9.01
N ALA A 93 7.30 1.15 -8.69
CA ALA A 93 7.14 0.65 -7.33
C ALA A 93 8.51 0.40 -6.64
N THR A 94 9.47 -0.15 -7.38
CA THR A 94 10.85 -0.35 -6.91
C THR A 94 11.55 0.99 -6.59
N ASN A 95 11.36 1.99 -7.46
CA ASN A 95 11.98 3.30 -7.29
C ASN A 95 11.41 4.04 -6.07
N ILE A 96 10.08 4.06 -5.89
CA ILE A 96 9.47 4.69 -4.71
C ILE A 96 9.78 3.92 -3.42
N TRP A 97 9.92 2.59 -3.49
CA TRP A 97 10.43 1.80 -2.37
C TRP A 97 11.82 2.29 -1.95
N GLY A 98 12.75 2.47 -2.91
CA GLY A 98 14.09 2.99 -2.65
C GLY A 98 14.08 4.38 -2.04
N PHE A 99 13.23 5.27 -2.54
CA PHE A 99 13.00 6.61 -1.97
C PHE A 99 12.51 6.54 -0.52
N LYS A 100 11.52 5.68 -0.22
CA LYS A 100 11.03 5.44 1.14
C LYS A 100 12.13 4.90 2.06
N ARG A 101 13.01 4.00 1.58
CA ARG A 101 14.17 3.51 2.36
C ARG A 101 15.21 4.61 2.62
N LYS A 102 15.47 5.48 1.63
CA LYS A 102 16.34 6.66 1.80
C LYS A 102 15.80 7.58 2.90
N ILE A 103 14.50 7.92 2.86
CA ILE A 103 13.86 8.74 3.89
C ILE A 103 13.98 8.08 5.27
N LEU A 104 13.66 6.79 5.37
CA LEU A 104 13.76 6.06 6.64
C LEU A 104 15.19 6.16 7.21
N GLY A 105 16.22 5.96 6.38
CA GLY A 105 17.61 6.08 6.80
C GLY A 105 17.97 7.48 7.31
N LEU A 106 17.45 8.54 6.68
CA LEU A 106 17.65 9.92 7.13
C LEU A 106 16.99 10.20 8.49
N ILE A 107 15.76 9.69 8.69
CA ILE A 107 15.04 9.84 9.96
C ILE A 107 15.75 9.07 11.08
N LEU A 108 16.10 7.79 10.85
CA LEU A 108 16.75 6.94 11.85
C LEU A 108 18.17 7.41 12.22
N THR A 109 18.83 8.18 11.35
CA THR A 109 20.12 8.82 11.65
C THR A 109 19.98 10.27 12.10
N CYS A 110 18.77 10.71 12.44
CA CYS A 110 18.46 12.04 12.96
C CYS A 110 18.92 13.20 12.06
N LYS A 111 19.01 12.99 10.74
CA LYS A 111 19.47 13.99 9.77
C LYS A 111 18.41 15.01 9.38
N LEU A 112 17.16 14.82 9.83
CA LEU A 112 16.02 15.68 9.53
C LEU A 112 15.33 16.15 10.84
N PRO A 113 16.03 16.85 11.74
CA PRO A 113 15.43 17.32 13.00
C PRO A 113 14.25 18.26 12.71
N GLY A 114 13.07 17.95 13.25
CA GLY A 114 11.82 18.71 13.06
C GLY A 114 10.87 18.18 11.99
N GLN A 115 11.22 17.10 11.28
CA GLN A 115 10.30 16.41 10.37
C GLN A 115 9.21 15.63 11.14
N ASN A 116 8.07 15.37 10.51
CA ASN A 116 6.87 14.78 11.16
C ASN A 116 6.47 13.39 10.65
N ASN A 117 7.19 12.78 9.71
CA ASN A 117 6.92 11.41 9.31
C ASN A 117 7.36 10.43 10.40
N PHE A 118 6.44 9.62 10.92
CA PHE A 118 6.81 8.52 11.81
C PHE A 118 7.72 7.51 11.08
N PRO A 119 8.84 7.06 11.68
CA PRO A 119 9.67 6.02 11.06
C PRO A 119 8.86 4.76 10.72
N LEU A 120 7.92 4.38 11.58
CA LEU A 120 7.01 3.25 11.35
C LEU A 120 6.12 3.47 10.11
N LEU A 121 5.62 4.69 9.87
CA LEU A 121 4.86 5.02 8.65
C LEU A 121 5.74 4.88 7.41
N VAL A 122 6.98 5.39 7.44
CA VAL A 122 7.89 5.28 6.28
C VAL A 122 8.26 3.81 6.01
N ASP A 123 8.41 2.99 7.06
CA ASP A 123 8.51 1.53 6.95
C ASP A 123 7.28 0.87 6.35
N HIS A 124 6.13 1.12 6.94
CA HIS A 124 4.83 0.61 6.51
C HIS A 124 4.59 0.87 5.03
N THR A 125 4.68 2.13 4.59
CA THR A 125 4.44 2.48 3.18
C THR A 125 5.45 1.84 2.24
N SER A 126 6.65 1.47 2.71
CA SER A 126 7.62 0.73 1.88
C SER A 126 7.28 -0.76 1.79
N ARG A 127 6.72 -1.37 2.84
CA ARG A 127 6.23 -2.76 2.78
C ARG A 127 5.12 -2.89 1.76
N GLU A 128 4.21 -1.92 1.70
CA GLU A 128 3.17 -1.88 0.67
C GLU A 128 3.74 -1.68 -0.75
N ALA A 129 4.77 -0.85 -0.91
CA ALA A 129 5.46 -0.72 -2.20
C ALA A 129 6.14 -2.02 -2.64
N ASP A 130 6.75 -2.76 -1.70
CA ASP A 130 7.36 -4.06 -1.97
C ASP A 130 6.32 -5.14 -2.28
N TYR A 131 5.17 -5.14 -1.58
CA TYR A 131 4.03 -5.99 -1.89
C TYR A 131 3.56 -5.76 -3.33
N PHE A 132 3.29 -4.50 -3.70
CA PHE A 132 2.85 -4.15 -5.04
C PHE A 132 3.85 -4.58 -6.11
N ARG A 133 5.14 -4.34 -5.87
CA ARG A 133 6.23 -4.78 -6.76
C ARG A 133 6.24 -6.29 -6.94
N LYS A 134 6.11 -7.07 -5.86
CA LYS A 134 6.09 -8.55 -5.91
C LYS A 134 4.87 -9.08 -6.66
N ARG A 135 3.68 -8.52 -6.39
CA ARG A 135 2.44 -8.89 -7.08
C ARG A 135 2.54 -8.74 -8.59
N LEU A 136 3.16 -7.66 -9.08
CA LEU A 136 3.36 -7.46 -10.53
C LEU A 136 4.34 -8.46 -11.15
N ILE A 137 5.35 -8.90 -10.39
CA ILE A 137 6.26 -9.98 -10.81
C ILE A 137 5.49 -11.30 -10.90
N GLU A 138 4.74 -11.67 -9.87
CA GLU A 138 3.92 -12.89 -9.83
C GLU A 138 2.96 -12.95 -11.02
N LEU A 139 2.29 -11.84 -11.34
CA LEU A 139 1.39 -11.74 -12.49
C LEU A 139 2.13 -11.93 -13.82
N ASN A 140 3.26 -11.24 -14.03
CA ASN A 140 4.01 -11.31 -15.28
C ASN A 140 4.70 -12.67 -15.50
N GLU A 141 5.05 -13.37 -14.43
CA GLU A 141 5.65 -14.69 -14.45
C GLU A 141 4.60 -15.83 -14.45
N GLY A 142 3.32 -15.53 -14.22
CA GLY A 142 2.27 -16.54 -14.10
C GLY A 142 2.40 -17.41 -12.85
N LYS A 143 2.91 -16.84 -11.75
CA LYS A 143 3.23 -17.51 -10.49
C LYS A 143 2.46 -16.92 -9.30
N LEU A 144 1.16 -16.70 -9.49
CA LEU A 144 0.30 -16.39 -8.35
C LEU A 144 0.29 -17.57 -7.37
N ASP A 145 0.27 -17.26 -6.08
CA ASP A 145 0.23 -18.26 -5.03
C ASP A 145 -1.03 -19.15 -5.12
N ALA A 146 -0.88 -20.42 -4.76
CA ALA A 146 -2.02 -21.31 -4.57
C ALA A 146 -2.87 -20.82 -3.40
N LEU A 147 -4.16 -21.17 -3.39
CA LEU A 147 -5.12 -20.67 -2.39
C LEU A 147 -4.65 -20.83 -0.93
N PRO A 148 -4.07 -21.96 -0.48
CA PRO A 148 -3.61 -22.07 0.91
C PRO A 148 -2.49 -21.08 1.26
N ASP A 149 -1.49 -20.93 0.38
CA ASP A 149 -0.38 -20.00 0.58
C ASP A 149 -0.85 -18.55 0.51
N ALA A 150 -1.76 -18.24 -0.42
CA ALA A 150 -2.36 -16.92 -0.56
C ALA A 150 -3.11 -16.51 0.71
N ILE A 151 -3.92 -17.41 1.30
CA ILE A 151 -4.66 -17.11 2.54
C ILE A 151 -3.68 -16.71 3.66
N ILE A 152 -2.62 -17.49 3.89
CA ILE A 152 -1.67 -17.22 4.98
C ILE A 152 -0.90 -15.93 4.70
N LYS A 153 -0.27 -15.82 3.52
CA LYS A 153 0.59 -14.68 3.19
C LYS A 153 -0.17 -13.35 3.20
N GLU A 154 -1.38 -13.32 2.63
CA GLU A 154 -2.20 -12.11 2.59
C GLU A 154 -2.67 -11.71 3.98
N ASN A 155 -3.11 -12.66 4.83
CA ASN A 155 -3.52 -12.33 6.20
C ASN A 155 -2.32 -11.82 7.03
N VAL A 156 -1.17 -12.48 6.97
CA VAL A 156 0.04 -12.03 7.68
C VAL A 156 0.42 -10.60 7.26
N PHE A 157 0.33 -10.29 5.96
CA PHE A 157 0.60 -8.95 5.46
C PHE A 157 -0.45 -7.94 5.94
N PHE A 158 -1.73 -8.16 5.63
CA PHE A 158 -2.78 -7.19 5.89
C PHE A 158 -3.08 -7.00 7.38
N LEU A 159 -2.97 -8.04 8.22
CA LEU A 159 -3.13 -7.89 9.67
C LEU A 159 -2.08 -6.95 10.26
N ARG A 160 -0.83 -7.05 9.78
CA ARG A 160 0.23 -6.11 10.18
C ARG A 160 -0.05 -4.69 9.70
N ILE A 161 -0.54 -4.51 8.46
CA ILE A 161 -0.95 -3.20 7.93
C ILE A 161 -2.09 -2.61 8.78
N MET A 162 -3.09 -3.41 9.16
CA MET A 162 -4.20 -2.93 9.99
C MET A 162 -3.77 -2.56 11.42
N ALA A 163 -2.87 -3.35 12.01
CA ALA A 163 -2.29 -3.03 13.32
C ALA A 163 -1.55 -1.68 13.28
N ASP A 164 -0.78 -1.41 12.22
CA ASP A 164 -0.11 -0.13 12.01
C ASP A 164 -1.11 1.03 11.83
N HIS A 165 -2.16 0.85 11.03
CA HIS A 165 -3.19 1.87 10.80
C HIS A 165 -3.88 2.30 12.10
N ALA A 166 -4.26 1.34 12.95
CA ALA A 166 -4.89 1.64 14.23
C ALA A 166 -3.97 2.50 15.13
N LYS A 167 -2.66 2.21 15.13
CA LYS A 167 -1.65 3.03 15.82
C LYS A 167 -1.54 4.43 15.21
N PHE A 168 -1.49 4.56 13.89
CA PHE A 168 -1.42 5.86 13.23
C PHE A 168 -2.64 6.73 13.55
N ILE A 169 -3.85 6.16 13.52
CA ILE A 169 -5.07 6.85 13.92
C ILE A 169 -4.95 7.36 15.37
N GLY A 170 -4.58 6.48 16.31
CA GLY A 170 -4.45 6.86 17.71
C GLY A 170 -3.42 7.96 17.96
N HIS A 171 -2.28 7.93 17.24
CA HIS A 171 -1.21 8.91 17.35
C HIS A 171 -1.46 10.24 16.63
N LEU A 172 -2.34 10.27 15.63
CA LEU A 172 -2.68 11.47 14.86
C LEU A 172 -3.96 12.16 15.35
N LEU A 173 -4.77 11.48 16.16
CA LEU A 173 -5.87 12.12 16.89
C LEU A 173 -5.33 13.10 17.93
N ASP A 174 -6.06 14.19 18.15
CA ASP A 174 -5.74 15.10 19.24
C ASP A 174 -5.88 14.36 20.59
N PRO A 175 -4.91 14.47 21.52
CA PRO A 175 -4.99 13.79 22.82
C PRO A 175 -6.23 14.14 23.67
N SER A 176 -6.98 15.21 23.34
CA SER A 176 -8.27 15.52 23.96
C SER A 176 -9.42 14.62 23.49
N GLU A 177 -9.30 13.96 22.34
CA GLU A 177 -10.28 13.01 21.78
C GLU A 177 -10.16 11.62 22.44
N ARG A 178 -10.13 11.60 23.78
CA ARG A 178 -9.78 10.44 24.62
C ARG A 178 -10.53 9.17 24.24
N LYS A 179 -11.83 9.29 23.96
CA LYS A 179 -12.67 8.14 23.61
C LYS A 179 -12.27 7.51 22.27
N LEU A 180 -11.93 8.34 21.28
CA LEU A 180 -11.49 7.86 19.96
C LEU A 180 -10.07 7.30 20.03
N VAL A 181 -9.17 7.93 20.80
CA VAL A 181 -7.82 7.41 21.07
C VAL A 181 -7.89 6.01 21.69
N ASP A 182 -8.72 5.81 22.72
CA ASP A 182 -8.90 4.49 23.34
C ASP A 182 -9.50 3.47 22.37
N THR A 183 -10.38 3.90 21.47
CA THR A 183 -10.97 3.03 20.44
C THR A 183 -9.92 2.57 19.43
N ALA A 184 -9.08 3.49 18.95
CA ALA A 184 -7.96 3.17 18.07
C ALA A 184 -6.94 2.24 18.76
N ARG A 185 -6.68 2.47 20.05
CA ARG A 185 -5.81 1.59 20.85
C ARG A 185 -6.37 0.18 20.99
N ASN A 186 -7.68 0.02 21.20
CA ASN A 186 -8.30 -1.30 21.26
C ASN A 186 -8.15 -2.05 19.93
N PHE A 187 -8.45 -1.39 18.79
CA PHE A 187 -8.20 -2.01 17.48
C PHE A 187 -6.73 -2.36 17.26
N SER A 188 -5.79 -1.54 17.72
CA SER A 188 -4.37 -1.88 17.64
C SER A 188 -4.06 -3.18 18.39
N ASN A 189 -4.61 -3.36 19.60
CA ASN A 189 -4.40 -4.58 20.38
C ASN A 189 -5.03 -5.80 19.69
N ASP A 190 -6.26 -5.67 19.19
CA ASP A 190 -6.98 -6.74 18.49
C ASP A 190 -6.20 -7.21 17.26
N PHE A 191 -5.68 -6.26 16.45
CA PHE A 191 -4.88 -6.61 15.26
C PHE A 191 -3.47 -7.13 15.59
N ASP A 192 -2.86 -6.68 16.70
CA ASP A 192 -1.60 -7.27 17.16
C ASP A 192 -1.81 -8.74 17.57
N GLU A 193 -2.92 -9.08 18.24
CA GLU A 193 -3.28 -10.46 18.59
C GLU A 193 -3.54 -11.31 17.34
N LEU A 194 -4.36 -10.82 16.40
CA LEU A 194 -4.64 -11.53 15.15
C LEU A 194 -3.38 -11.73 14.30
N MET A 195 -2.51 -10.72 14.22
CA MET A 195 -1.24 -10.83 13.51
C MET A 195 -0.37 -11.93 14.12
N TYR A 196 -0.32 -12.04 15.45
CA TYR A 196 0.47 -13.08 16.12
C TYR A 196 -0.10 -14.48 15.82
N GLN A 197 -1.42 -14.64 15.86
CA GLN A 197 -2.09 -15.89 15.49
C GLN A 197 -1.84 -16.30 14.02
N ALA A 198 -1.64 -15.34 13.12
CA ALA A 198 -1.32 -15.62 11.72
C ALA A 198 0.16 -15.97 11.48
N ILE A 199 1.05 -15.64 12.42
CA ILE A 199 2.49 -15.93 12.35
C ILE A 199 2.79 -17.34 12.89
N ASP A 200 2.09 -17.78 13.93
CA ASP A 200 2.22 -19.11 14.56
C ASP A 200 1.68 -20.24 13.67
#